data_AF-A0A1Y0VLX7-F1
#
_entry.id   AF-A0A1Y0VLX7-F1
#
_cell.length_a   1.000
_cell.length_b   1.000
_cell.length_c   1.000
_cell.angle_alpha   90.00
_cell.angle_beta   90.00
_cell.angle_gamma   90.00
#
_symmetry.space_group_name_H-M   'P 1'
#
loop_
_entity.id
_entity.type
_entity.pdbx_description
1 polymer ?
#
loop_
_entity_poly.entity_id
_entity_poly.type
_entity_poly.pdbx_seq_one_letter_code
_entity_poly.pdbx_strand_id
1 'polypeptide(L)'
;MNLFATEGALPEKTIYLDVPSELGLKRIMTHRTEDVDRLDLEQLDFHQRVRSAYLDLAKKFPDRIVVIDASQELDDVKRDVIEVLDQILN
;
A
#
# COMPACT_ATOMS: atom_id res chain seq x y z
N MET A 1 7.58 -7.49 -12.07
CA MET A 1 6.57 -6.80 -12.90
C MET A 1 6.73 -7.30 -14.32
N ASN A 2 5.63 -7.73 -14.96
CA ASN A 2 5.69 -8.36 -16.28
C ASN A 2 5.56 -7.27 -17.37
N LEU A 3 6.68 -6.64 -17.72
CA LEU A 3 6.72 -5.54 -18.70
C LEU A 3 6.26 -5.96 -20.10
N PHE A 4 6.37 -7.25 -20.44
CA PHE A 4 5.88 -7.79 -21.70
C PHE A 4 4.35 -7.75 -21.75
N ALA A 5 3.69 -8.21 -20.68
CA ALA A 5 2.23 -8.20 -20.61
C ALA A 5 1.64 -6.80 -20.47
N THR A 6 2.40 -5.85 -19.91
CA THR A 6 1.96 -4.46 -19.73
C THR A 6 2.42 -3.53 -20.85
N GLU A 7 3.13 -4.02 -21.86
CA GLU A 7 3.76 -3.20 -22.91
C GLU A 7 4.57 -2.01 -22.35
N GLY A 8 5.22 -2.21 -21.20
CA GLY A 8 5.95 -1.15 -20.51
C GLY A 8 5.08 -0.06 -19.86
N ALA A 9 3.75 -0.17 -19.89
CA ALA A 9 2.84 0.75 -19.21
C ALA A 9 3.02 0.63 -17.69
N LEU A 10 3.51 1.70 -17.08
CA LEU A 10 3.73 1.84 -15.66
C LEU A 10 3.08 3.11 -15.14
N PRO A 11 2.55 3.12 -13.90
CA PRO A 11 2.15 4.36 -13.27
C PRO A 11 3.35 5.31 -13.16
N GLU A 12 3.16 6.59 -13.50
CA GLU A 12 4.18 7.63 -13.29
C GLU A 12 4.50 7.79 -11.81
N LYS A 13 3.48 7.65 -10.95
CA LYS A 13 3.59 7.66 -9.50
C LYS A 13 2.71 6.58 -8.88
N THR A 14 3.12 6.07 -7.73
CA THR A 14 2.40 5.08 -6.93
C THR A 14 2.47 5.50 -5.48
N ILE A 15 1.33 5.70 -4.84
CA ILE A 15 1.24 5.97 -3.41
C ILE A 15 1.06 4.62 -2.71
N TYR A 16 2.04 4.20 -1.91
CA TYR A 16 1.99 2.99 -1.11
C TYR A 16 1.69 3.34 0.35
N LEU A 17 0.52 2.90 0.82
CA LEU A 17 0.11 3.03 2.22
C LEU A 17 0.72 1.90 3.03
N ASP A 18 1.86 2.14 3.68
CA ASP A 18 2.51 1.13 4.53
C ASP A 18 1.81 1.04 5.88
N VAL A 19 1.42 -0.16 6.26
CA VAL A 19 0.83 -0.44 7.57
C VAL A 19 1.38 -1.76 8.09
N PRO A 20 1.70 -1.88 9.39
CA PRO A 20 2.02 -3.17 9.99
C PRO A 20 0.91 -4.19 9.69
N SER A 21 1.30 -5.39 9.27
CA SER A 21 0.37 -6.42 8.80
C SER A 21 -0.66 -6.80 9.87
N GLU A 22 -0.23 -6.84 11.13
CA GLU A 22 -1.08 -7.11 12.30
C GLU A 22 -2.14 -6.02 12.48
N LEU A 23 -1.76 -4.75 12.31
CA LEU A 23 -2.68 -3.62 12.40
C LEU A 23 -3.67 -3.61 11.22
N GLY A 24 -3.19 -3.91 10.02
CA GLY A 24 -4.04 -4.02 8.82
C GLY A 24 -5.10 -5.11 8.97
N LEU A 25 -4.70 -6.32 9.38
CA LEU A 25 -5.63 -7.43 9.64
C LEU A 25 -6.64 -7.09 10.73
N LYS A 26 -6.21 -6.45 11.82
CA LYS A 26 -7.13 -5.98 12.87
C LYS A 26 -8.18 -5.02 12.30
N ARG A 27 -7.77 -4.05 11.45
CA ARG A 27 -8.69 -3.09 10.83
C ARG A 27 -9.70 -3.78 9.91
N ILE A 28 -9.28 -4.77 9.13
CA ILE A 28 -10.17 -5.58 8.27
C ILE A 28 -11.23 -6.28 9.14
N MET A 29 -10.81 -7.01 10.18
CA MET A 29 -11.73 -7.76 11.05
C MET A 29 -12.72 -6.85 11.81
N THR A 30 -12.34 -5.60 12.08
CA THR A 30 -13.21 -4.63 12.75
C THR A 30 -14.21 -3.95 11.80
N HIS A 31 -13.82 -3.68 10.55
CA HIS A 31 -14.62 -2.81 9.66
C HIS A 31 -15.22 -3.51 8.43
N ARG A 32 -14.76 -4.73 8.09
CA ARG A 32 -15.26 -5.54 6.98
C ARG A 32 -15.84 -6.85 7.52
N THR A 33 -17.10 -6.80 7.94
CA THR A 33 -17.83 -7.99 8.43
C THR A 33 -18.58 -8.74 7.33
N GLU A 34 -18.86 -8.12 6.19
CA GLU A 34 -19.68 -8.71 5.12
C GLU A 34 -18.90 -9.05 3.83
N ASP A 35 -17.66 -8.56 3.69
CA ASP A 35 -16.83 -8.72 2.48
C ASP A 35 -15.39 -9.13 2.84
N VAL A 36 -15.23 -10.26 3.54
CA VAL A 36 -13.92 -10.88 3.76
C VAL A 36 -13.55 -11.72 2.54
N ASP A 37 -12.51 -11.32 1.83
CA ASP A 37 -12.07 -12.04 0.62
C ASP A 37 -11.06 -13.16 0.94
N ARG A 38 -10.68 -13.93 -0.09
CA ARG A 38 -9.74 -15.05 0.08
C ARG A 38 -8.37 -14.60 0.60
N LEU A 39 -7.93 -13.39 0.27
CA LEU A 39 -6.63 -12.86 0.70
C LEU A 39 -6.69 -12.37 2.15
N ASP A 40 -7.84 -11.88 2.61
CA ASP A 40 -8.06 -11.50 4.02
C ASP A 40 -7.99 -12.70 4.97
N LEU A 41 -8.19 -13.92 4.45
CA LEU A 41 -8.11 -15.19 5.19
C LEU A 41 -6.70 -15.80 5.21
N GLU A 42 -5.74 -15.18 4.50
CA GLU A 42 -4.36 -15.66 4.51
C GLU A 42 -3.69 -15.42 5.87
N GLN A 43 -2.64 -16.20 6.14
CA GLN A 43 -1.94 -16.13 7.44
C GLN A 43 -1.09 -14.86 7.56
N LEU A 44 -0.84 -14.40 8.79
CA LEU A 44 -0.04 -13.21 9.07
C LEU A 44 1.29 -13.18 8.29
N ASP A 45 1.99 -14.32 8.24
CA ASP A 45 3.27 -14.45 7.52
C ASP A 45 3.15 -14.11 6.03
N PHE A 46 2.00 -14.41 5.39
CA PHE A 46 1.75 -14.02 4.01
C PHE A 46 1.70 -12.49 3.88
N HIS A 47 0.93 -11.81 4.74
CA HIS A 47 0.84 -10.35 4.72
C HIS A 47 2.17 -9.68 5.04
N GLN A 48 2.98 -10.24 5.95
CA GLN A 48 4.32 -9.73 6.26
C GLN A 48 5.27 -9.86 5.06
N ARG A 49 5.22 -10.98 4.32
CA ARG A 49 5.98 -11.15 3.07
C ARG A 49 5.54 -10.15 1.99
N VAL A 50 4.23 -9.95 1.84
CA VAL A 50 3.67 -8.98 0.89
C VAL A 50 4.14 -7.56 1.22
N ARG A 51 4.02 -7.15 2.49
CA ARG A 51 4.49 -5.84 2.96
C ARG A 51 6.00 -5.66 2.68
N SER A 52 6.81 -6.65 3.02
CA SER A 52 8.26 -6.61 2.80
C SER A 52 8.59 -6.42 1.31
N ALA A 53 7.89 -7.14 0.42
CA ALA A 53 8.08 -7.00 -1.02
C ALA A 53 7.71 -5.59 -1.54
N TYR A 54 6.64 -4.97 -1.02
CA TYR A 54 6.30 -3.59 -1.38
C TYR A 54 7.33 -2.58 -0.88
N LEU A 55 7.84 -2.74 0.35
CA LEU A 55 8.90 -1.88 0.88
C LEU A 55 10.19 -2.00 0.07
N ASP A 56 10.56 -3.21 -0.36
CA ASP A 56 11.71 -3.42 -1.23
C ASP A 56 11.52 -2.79 -2.61
N LEU A 57 10.30 -2.84 -3.17
CA LEU A 57 9.96 -2.13 -4.40
C LEU A 57 10.06 -0.62 -4.23
N ALA A 58 9.58 -0.07 -3.11
CA ALA A 58 9.67 1.35 -2.82
C ALA A 58 11.12 1.83 -2.76
N LYS A 59 11.99 1.08 -2.07
CA LYS A 59 13.45 1.34 -2.05
C LYS A 59 14.09 1.27 -3.43
N LYS A 60 13.62 0.34 -4.28
CA LYS A 60 14.16 0.15 -5.64
C LYS A 60 13.71 1.24 -6.62
N PHE A 61 12.54 1.82 -6.40
CA PHE A 61 11.94 2.83 -7.29
C PHE A 61 11.48 4.07 -6.52
N PRO A 62 12.40 4.77 -5.80
CA PRO A 62 12.04 5.87 -4.90
C PRO A 62 11.42 7.06 -5.64
N ASP A 63 11.79 7.27 -6.90
CA ASP A 63 11.23 8.36 -7.73
C ASP A 63 9.79 8.08 -8.18
N ARG A 64 9.36 6.81 -8.14
CA ARG A 64 8.04 6.36 -8.64
C ARG A 64 7.10 5.96 -7.51
N ILE A 65 7.61 5.38 -6.43
CA ILE A 65 6.80 4.87 -5.32
C ILE A 65 7.03 5.74 -4.09
N VAL A 66 5.98 6.45 -3.67
CA VAL A 66 5.96 7.26 -2.47
C VAL A 66 5.32 6.46 -1.35
N VAL A 67 6.01 6.32 -0.22
CA VAL A 67 5.51 5.57 0.96
C VAL A 67 4.88 6.55 1.94
N ILE A 68 3.67 6.24 2.38
CA ILE A 68 2.96 6.97 3.45
C ILE A 68 2.76 6.02 4.62
N ASP A 69 3.04 6.49 5.83
CA ASP A 69 2.76 5.75 7.06
C ASP A 69 1.25 5.72 7.33
N ALA A 70 0.63 4.59 7.04
CA ALA A 70 -0.78 4.34 7.26
C ALA A 70 -1.08 3.73 8.64
N SER A 71 -0.09 3.62 9.54
CA SER A 71 -0.32 3.24 10.93
C SER A 71 -0.95 4.36 11.77
N GLN A 72 -0.87 5.60 11.28
CA GLN A 72 -1.49 6.80 11.85
C GLN A 72 -3.03 6.74 11.85
N GLU A 73 -3.64 7.75 12.47
CA GLU A 73 -5.08 7.99 12.41
C GLU A 73 -5.53 8.37 10.99
N LEU A 74 -6.78 8.05 10.64
CA LEU A 74 -7.29 8.18 9.27
C LEU A 74 -7.12 9.60 8.70
N ASP A 75 -7.34 10.63 9.51
CA ASP A 75 -7.27 12.02 9.03
C ASP A 75 -5.83 12.49 8.81
N ASP A 76 -4.85 11.96 9.55
CA ASP A 76 -3.44 12.19 9.28
C ASP A 76 -3.01 11.50 7.97
N VAL A 77 -3.41 10.24 7.77
CA VAL A 77 -3.13 9.53 6.51
C VAL A 77 -3.73 10.26 5.30
N LYS A 78 -4.96 10.79 5.42
CA LYS A 78 -5.58 11.60 4.36
C LYS A 78 -4.79 12.86 4.07
N ARG A 79 -4.34 13.58 5.10
CA ARG A 79 -3.53 14.79 4.94
C ARG A 79 -2.25 14.46 4.17
N ASP A 80 -1.53 13.44 4.59
CA ASP A 80 -0.28 13.02 3.96
C ASP A 80 -0.50 12.61 2.48
N VAL A 81 -1.60 11.92 2.19
CA VAL A 81 -1.96 11.55 0.80
C VAL A 81 -2.25 12.80 -0.04
N ILE A 82 -3.00 13.77 0.49
CA ILE A 82 -3.32 15.01 -0.23
C ILE A 82 -2.04 15.80 -0.53
N GLU A 83 -1.14 15.93 0.44
CA GLU A 83 0.14 16.60 0.24
C GLU A 83 0.98 15.93 -0.87
N VAL A 84 1.01 14.60 -0.91
CA VAL A 84 1.70 13.86 -1.97
C VAL A 84 1.00 14.05 -3.32
N LEU A 85 -0.33 14.05 -3.37
CA LEU A 85 -1.07 14.29 -4.61
C LEU A 85 -0.80 15.69 -5.17
N ASP A 86 -0.75 16.72 -4.32
CA ASP A 86 -0.40 18.07 -4.73
C ASP A 86 1.02 18.14 -5.31
N GLN A 87 1.97 17.40 -4.76
CA GLN A 87 3.33 17.31 -5.31
C GLN A 87 3.39 16.58 -6.67
N ILE A 88 2.44 15.69 -6.96
CA ILE A 88 2.40 14.92 -8.20
C ILE A 88 1.73 15.72 -9.33
N LEU A 89 0.74 16.55 -8.99
CA LEU A 89 -0.09 17.29 -9.95
C LEU A 89 0.47 18.66 -10.35
N ASN A 90 1.46 19.18 -9.60
CA ASN A 90 2.15 20.44 -9.87
C ASN A 90 3.46 20.21 -10.64
#